data_AF-A0A7C5CJ87-F1
#
_entry.id   AF-A0A7C5CJ87-F1
#
_cell.length_a   1.000
_cell.length_b   1.000
_cell.length_c   1.000
_cell.angle_alpha   90.00
_cell.angle_beta   90.00
_cell.angle_gamma   90.00
#
_symmetry.space_group_name_H-M   'P 1'
#
loop_
_entity.id
_entity.type
_entity.pdbx_description
1 polymer ?
#
loop_
_entity_poly.entity_id
_entity_poly.type
_entity_poly.pdbx_seq_one_letter_code
_entity_poly.pdbx_strand_id
1 'polypeptide(L)'
;MAKFKRIKKGEVEIPTASMPDIVFLLMIFFLVSTSMNPDKGLGLTLPPPGEQVKVASENILSIYVNAAGRVLVKGNEVQVNEISTIVRDEILKNPNLIVSLKT
;
A
#
# COMPACT_ATOMS: atom_id res chain seq x y z
N MET A 1 72.47 -34.71 3.19
CA MET A 1 71.06 -34.62 3.65
C MET A 1 70.58 -33.19 3.47
N ALA A 2 69.72 -32.92 2.49
CA ALA A 2 69.16 -31.59 2.26
C ALA A 2 67.95 -31.36 3.18
N LYS A 3 68.00 -30.32 4.02
CA LYS A 3 66.89 -29.93 4.89
C LYS A 3 65.91 -29.06 4.09
N PHE A 4 64.76 -29.63 3.72
CA PHE A 4 63.67 -28.89 3.12
C PHE A 4 63.03 -27.96 4.16
N LYS A 5 63.14 -26.65 3.95
CA LYS A 5 62.49 -25.62 4.76
C LYS A 5 61.02 -25.50 4.32
N ARG A 6 60.10 -25.84 5.23
CA ARG A 6 58.65 -25.82 5.00
C ARG A 6 58.17 -24.36 4.92
N ILE A 7 57.65 -23.95 3.75
CA ILE A 7 57.06 -22.62 3.55
C ILE A 7 55.72 -22.59 4.31
N LYS A 8 55.57 -21.69 5.28
CA LYS A 8 54.28 -21.45 5.95
C LYS A 8 53.32 -20.88 4.91
N LYS A 9 52.22 -21.60 4.67
CA LYS A 9 51.09 -21.12 3.87
C LYS A 9 50.52 -19.93 4.65
N GLY A 10 50.68 -18.71 4.13
CA GLY A 10 50.16 -17.50 4.75
C GLY A 10 48.66 -17.64 4.96
N GLU A 11 48.17 -17.23 6.13
CA GLU A 11 46.73 -17.08 6.35
C GLU A 11 46.17 -16.12 5.31
N VAL A 12 45.05 -16.50 4.70
CA VAL A 12 44.31 -15.63 3.80
C VAL A 12 43.55 -14.65 4.67
N GLU A 13 44.13 -13.47 4.90
CA GLU A 13 43.48 -12.40 5.64
C GLU A 13 42.41 -11.74 4.77
N ILE A 14 41.20 -11.60 5.31
CA ILE A 14 40.14 -10.84 4.65
C ILE A 14 40.52 -9.35 4.76
N PRO A 15 40.58 -8.60 3.65
CA PRO A 15 40.86 -7.17 3.70
C PRO A 15 39.71 -6.44 4.42
N THR A 16 39.93 -6.10 5.70
CA THR A 16 38.97 -5.40 6.57
C THR A 16 38.93 -3.90 6.30
N ALA A 17 39.93 -3.35 5.62
CA ALA A 17 40.02 -1.93 5.31
C ALA A 17 38.80 -1.40 4.54
N SER A 18 38.19 -2.21 3.69
CA SER A 18 37.01 -1.83 2.89
C SER A 18 35.67 -2.14 3.55
N MET A 19 35.64 -2.83 4.70
CA MET A 19 34.39 -3.21 5.36
C MET A 19 33.58 -1.98 5.84
N PRO A 20 34.20 -0.96 6.48
CA PRO A 20 33.46 0.22 6.93
C PRO A 20 32.79 0.99 5.78
N ASP A 21 33.45 1.08 4.62
CA ASP A 21 32.93 1.82 3.46
C ASP A 21 31.68 1.15 2.88
N ILE A 22 31.71 -0.18 2.75
CA ILE A 22 30.57 -0.95 2.26
C ILE A 22 29.39 -0.86 3.24
N VAL A 23 29.65 -0.96 4.54
CA VAL A 23 28.59 -0.86 5.57
C VAL A 23 27.99 0.56 5.58
N PHE A 24 28.82 1.59 5.46
CA PHE A 24 28.37 2.99 5.41
C PHE A 24 27.50 3.27 4.19
N LEU A 25 27.92 2.80 3.01
CA LEU A 25 27.14 2.93 1.78
C LEU A 25 25.79 2.20 1.89
N LEU A 26 25.76 1.00 2.47
CA LEU A 26 24.52 0.25 2.69
C LEU A 26 23.59 0.95 3.70
N MET A 27 24.13 1.57 4.75
CA MET A 27 23.32 2.35 5.70
C MET A 27 22.67 3.56 5.02
N ILE A 28 23.43 4.31 4.20
CA ILE A 28 22.87 5.44 3.44
C ILE A 28 21.84 4.94 2.44
N PHE A 29 22.12 3.86 1.72
CA PHE A 29 21.19 3.26 0.78
C PHE A 29 19.87 2.92 1.46
N PHE A 30 19.90 2.18 2.57
CA PHE A 30 18.68 1.86 3.31
C PHE A 30 18.00 3.09 3.89
N LEU A 31 18.74 4.08 4.38
CA LEU A 31 18.17 5.32 4.93
C LEU A 31 17.45 6.16 3.87
N VAL A 32 18.01 6.24 2.66
CA VAL A 32 17.46 7.03 1.55
C VAL A 32 16.35 6.27 0.83
N SER A 33 16.48 4.95 0.67
CA SER A 33 15.50 4.14 -0.08
C SER A 33 14.29 3.70 0.78
N THR A 34 14.33 3.87 2.11
CA THR A 34 13.18 3.61 2.99
C THR A 34 12.20 4.78 2.99
N SER A 35 11.74 5.21 1.82
CA SER A 35 10.50 5.97 1.72
C SER A 35 9.34 4.97 1.61
N MET A 36 8.82 4.47 2.73
CA MET A 36 7.40 4.11 2.72
C MET A 36 6.66 5.42 2.50
N ASN A 37 5.96 5.54 1.38
CA ASN A 37 5.10 6.67 1.11
C ASN A 37 3.71 6.33 1.69
N PRO A 38 3.35 6.79 2.91
CA PRO A 38 2.02 6.56 3.46
C PRO A 38 0.93 7.40 2.78
N ASP A 39 1.27 8.32 1.88
CA ASP A 39 0.39 9.42 1.48
C ASP A 39 -0.57 9.09 0.33
N LYS A 40 -1.10 7.86 0.32
CA LYS A 40 -2.29 7.53 -0.49
C LYS A 40 -3.36 6.79 0.31
N GLY A 41 -3.42 7.03 1.61
CA GLY A 41 -4.53 6.59 2.46
C GLY A 41 -5.63 7.65 2.55
N LEU A 42 -6.88 7.24 2.39
CA LEU A 42 -8.01 8.04 2.87
C LEU A 42 -7.92 8.08 4.41
N GLY A 43 -7.94 9.28 5.00
CA GLY A 43 -8.03 9.46 6.46
C GLY A 43 -9.38 8.99 6.99
N LEU A 44 -9.56 7.68 7.11
CA LEU A 44 -10.77 7.04 7.64
C LEU A 44 -10.60 6.84 9.14
N THR A 45 -11.39 7.56 9.93
CA THR A 45 -11.65 7.17 11.31
C THR A 45 -12.58 5.97 11.28
N LEU A 46 -12.04 4.78 11.57
CA LEU A 46 -12.84 3.57 11.69
C LEU A 46 -13.87 3.77 12.81
N PRO A 47 -15.17 3.48 12.58
CA PRO A 47 -16.15 3.50 13.65
C PRO A 47 -15.80 2.42 14.68
N PRO A 48 -16.24 2.59 15.94
CA PRO A 48 -16.09 1.54 16.94
C PRO A 48 -16.77 0.24 16.44
N PRO A 49 -16.28 -0.95 16.84
CA PRO A 49 -16.93 -2.20 16.50
C PRO A 49 -18.37 -2.18 17.01
N GLY A 50 -19.33 -2.18 16.08
CA GLY A 50 -20.77 -2.13 16.35
C GLY A 50 -21.46 -3.47 16.08
N GLU A 51 -22.74 -3.56 16.44
CA GLU A 51 -23.59 -4.70 16.11
C GLU A 51 -23.94 -4.72 14.61
N GLN A 52 -24.13 -5.93 14.05
CA GLN A 52 -24.55 -6.09 12.66
C GLN A 52 -26.00 -5.67 12.50
N VAL A 53 -26.21 -4.47 11.93
CA VAL A 53 -27.56 -3.98 11.59
C VAL A 53 -27.95 -4.47 10.20
N LYS A 54 -29.15 -5.06 10.07
CA LYS A 54 -29.72 -5.37 8.75
C LYS A 54 -30.15 -4.07 8.07
N VAL A 55 -29.42 -3.68 7.03
CA VAL A 55 -29.77 -2.54 6.17
C VAL A 55 -30.64 -3.05 5.03
N ALA A 56 -31.76 -2.37 4.76
CA ALA A 56 -32.59 -2.67 3.59
C ALA A 56 -31.80 -2.43 2.29
N SER A 57 -31.86 -3.36 1.34
CA SER A 57 -31.07 -3.30 0.10
C SER A 57 -31.37 -2.05 -0.75
N GLU A 58 -32.59 -1.50 -0.64
CA GLU A 58 -33.02 -0.24 -1.26
C GLU A 58 -32.29 0.99 -0.73
N ASN A 59 -31.72 0.91 0.48
CA ASN A 59 -30.92 1.99 1.07
C ASN A 59 -29.44 1.86 0.72
N ILE A 60 -29.03 0.87 -0.09
CA ILE A 60 -27.62 0.66 -0.41
C ILE A 60 -27.34 1.05 -1.86
N LEU A 61 -26.54 2.09 -2.06
CA LEU A 61 -25.96 2.42 -3.36
C LEU A 61 -24.60 1.74 -3.50
N SER A 62 -24.52 0.71 -4.34
CA SER A 62 -23.25 0.04 -4.65
C SER A 62 -22.49 0.75 -5.76
N ILE A 63 -21.25 1.15 -5.47
CA ILE A 63 -20.30 1.74 -6.42
C ILE A 63 -19.18 0.72 -6.62
N TYR A 64 -19.04 0.22 -7.85
CA TYR A 64 -17.99 -0.74 -8.21
C TYR A 64 -16.86 0.00 -8.94
N VAL A 65 -15.62 -0.22 -8.54
CA VAL A 65 -14.43 0.31 -9.20
C VAL A 65 -13.58 -0.87 -9.62
N ASN A 66 -13.06 -0.89 -10.84
CA ASN A 66 -12.12 -1.93 -11.25
C ASN A 66 -10.68 -1.43 -11.27
N ALA A 67 -9.73 -2.35 -11.47
CA ALA A 67 -8.30 -2.03 -11.55
C ALA A 67 -7.93 -1.08 -12.71
N ALA A 68 -8.79 -0.95 -13.73
CA ALA A 68 -8.61 0.00 -14.83
C ALA A 68 -9.18 1.39 -14.51
N GLY A 69 -9.73 1.61 -13.31
CA GLY A 69 -10.34 2.88 -12.90
C GLY A 69 -11.72 3.13 -13.48
N ARG A 70 -12.35 2.14 -14.14
CA ARG A 70 -13.75 2.26 -14.57
C ARG A 70 -14.67 2.10 -13.36
N VAL A 71 -15.69 2.94 -13.30
CA VAL A 71 -16.65 2.96 -12.22
C VAL A 71 -18.02 2.57 -12.73
N LEU A 72 -18.70 1.69 -12.01
CA LEU A 72 -20.04 1.22 -12.34
C LEU A 72 -20.98 1.51 -11.16
N VAL A 73 -22.04 2.27 -11.46
CA VAL A 73 -23.06 2.71 -10.50
C VAL A 73 -24.42 2.31 -11.07
N LYS A 74 -25.23 1.58 -10.28
CA LYS A 74 -26.56 1.08 -10.71
C LYS A 74 -26.55 0.31 -12.05
N GLY A 75 -25.47 -0.38 -12.39
CA GLY A 75 -25.35 -1.13 -13.65
C GLY A 75 -24.78 -0.33 -14.82
N ASN A 76 -24.61 0.99 -14.68
CA ASN A 76 -24.11 1.87 -15.73
C ASN A 76 -22.66 2.26 -15.46
N GLU A 77 -21.82 2.26 -16.50
CA GLU A 77 -20.48 2.83 -16.43
C GLU A 77 -20.58 4.37 -16.39
N VAL A 78 -19.91 4.98 -15.42
CA VAL A 78 -19.95 6.43 -15.18
C VAL A 78 -18.55 6.98 -14.98
N GLN A 79 -18.37 8.24 -15.39
CA GLN A 79 -17.11 8.92 -15.18
C GLN A 79 -16.94 9.33 -13.71
N VAL A 80 -15.70 9.33 -13.23
CA VAL A 80 -15.37 9.68 -11.84
C VAL A 80 -15.92 11.06 -11.44
N ASN A 81 -15.91 12.01 -12.36
CA ASN A 81 -16.38 13.38 -12.14
C ASN A 81 -17.91 13.45 -11.86
N GLU A 82 -18.67 12.51 -12.42
CA GLU A 82 -20.14 12.48 -12.31
C GLU A 82 -20.63 11.83 -11.03
N ILE A 83 -19.79 11.00 -10.38
CA ILE A 83 -20.13 10.28 -9.15
C ILE A 83 -20.61 11.25 -8.07
N SER A 84 -19.95 12.40 -7.92
CA SER A 84 -20.30 13.36 -6.87
C SER A 84 -21.71 13.93 -7.03
N THR A 85 -22.17 14.10 -8.27
CA THR A 85 -23.51 14.58 -8.59
C THR A 85 -24.53 13.48 -8.33
N ILE A 86 -24.27 12.28 -8.85
CA ILE A 86 -25.16 11.12 -8.69
C ILE A 86 -25.38 10.79 -7.21
N VAL A 87 -24.32 10.76 -6.41
CA VAL A 87 -24.41 10.44 -4.98
C VAL A 87 -25.20 11.52 -4.24
N ARG A 88 -24.98 12.81 -4.54
CA ARG A 88 -25.77 13.90 -3.93
C ARG A 88 -27.25 13.76 -4.24
N ASP A 89 -27.60 13.51 -5.50
CA ASP A 89 -28.99 13.37 -5.93
C ASP A 89 -29.68 12.18 -5.26
N GLU A 90 -28.96 11.07 -5.06
CA GLU A 90 -29.50 9.90 -4.38
C GLU A 90 -29.65 10.09 -2.87
N ILE A 91 -28.73 10.81 -2.22
CA ILE A 91 -28.85 11.16 -0.79
C ILE A 91 -30.05 12.09 -0.56
N LEU A 92 -30.33 13.02 -1.48
CA LEU A 92 -31.49 13.91 -1.38
C LEU A 92 -32.82 13.13 -1.48
N LYS A 93 -32.87 12.06 -2.28
CA LYS A 93 -34.05 11.19 -2.41
C LYS A 93 -34.22 10.27 -1.20
N ASN A 94 -33.11 9.79 -0.65
CA ASN A 94 -33.10 8.86 0.47
C ASN A 94 -32.06 9.31 1.53
N PRO A 95 -32.48 9.99 2.61
CA PRO A 95 -31.56 10.46 3.64
C PRO A 95 -30.89 9.31 4.43
N ASN A 96 -31.43 8.09 4.34
CA ASN A 96 -30.85 6.90 4.96
C ASN A 96 -29.93 6.11 4.00
N LEU A 97 -29.58 6.69 2.84
CA LEU A 97 -28.75 6.02 1.85
C LEU A 97 -27.33 5.75 2.39
N ILE A 98 -26.92 4.50 2.28
CA ILE A 98 -25.57 4.03 2.56
C ILE A 98 -24.85 3.78 1.24
N VAL A 99 -23.71 4.42 1.06
CA VAL A 99 -22.85 4.20 -0.11
C VAL A 99 -21.87 3.06 0.19
N SER A 100 -21.97 1.97 -0.56
CA SER A 100 -21.05 0.83 -0.47
C SER A 100 -20.07 0.88 -1.63
N LEU A 101 -18.81 1.17 -1.32
CA LEU A 101 -17.71 1.12 -2.29
C LEU A 101 -17.15 -0.30 -2.37
N LYS A 102 -17.05 -0.84 -3.57
CA LYS A 102 -16.47 -2.14 -3.89
C LYS A 102 -15.39 -1.95 -4.95
N THR A 103 -14.16 -2.34 -4.66
CA THR A 103 -12.99 -2.21 -5.53
C THR A 103 -12.47 -3.58 -5.97
#